data_AF-A0A7Y0BID1-F1
#
_entry.id   AF-A0A7Y0BID1-F1
#
_cell.length_a   1.000
_cell.length_b   1.000
_cell.length_c   1.000
_cell.angle_alpha   90.00
_cell.angle_beta   90.00
_cell.angle_gamma   90.00
#
_symmetry.space_group_name_H-M   'P 1'
#
loop_
_entity.id
_entity.type
_entity.pdbx_description
1 polymer ?
#
loop_
_entity_poly.entity_id
_entity_poly.type
_entity_poly.pdbx_seq_one_letter_code
_entity_poly.pdbx_strand_id
1 'polypeptide(L)'
;MNLIHRSIWNDQTSTFVAVSENTSSAGKNISSCTSACGGDGSFRLKILAFSLLMACGAGIQAQPVGGVVSAGSATIGGTSANMTITQTTPNVAINWQSFGIKAGEFVQFVQPGSSSIALNRITGTDPSNILGSLASNGKVFLVNPNGILFGKGASVNVGGLVASTLSITDADFMAGKYRFTGAGEGAVVNQGTINSGDGGYIALLGANVSNQGVISAKLGSVALAAGNALTLDLAGDRLLNVTVDQGAVNALVQNGGMIKADGGQVLMTTQAAGSLLSNAVNNSGVIQAQTVQNKNGTIKLLGGMESGTVNVGGLIDGSAPNGGNGGFIETSAARVTVANNARITTAAAQGMSGTWLIDPQDFTVGSGATDNISGSTLSTLLVTNSVTIRTATGPDTITAGTPPVSNRYTATPGNGDINVNEAVSWTASTSPTTLTLIAVRDVNVNSAITATNGNFVACCGRDVNVNAKITTTNGSILLSGGRDVTIVRSGATLLAPDKNLTGITTTDGNIEICAARDVILNNAFNPGLAPLITL
;
A
#
# COMPACT_ATOMS: atom_id res chain seq x y z
N MET A 1 -39.66 7.58 -33.47
CA MET A 1 -38.74 7.90 -34.59
C MET A 1 -37.55 6.97 -34.48
N ASN A 2 -37.34 6.09 -35.47
CA ASN A 2 -36.26 5.11 -35.49
C ASN A 2 -34.92 5.83 -35.69
N LEU A 3 -33.98 5.68 -34.75
CA LEU A 3 -32.62 6.25 -34.83
C LEU A 3 -31.63 5.15 -35.22
N ILE A 4 -31.71 4.67 -36.46
CA ILE A 4 -30.73 3.74 -37.02
C ILE A 4 -29.58 4.58 -37.58
N HIS A 5 -28.38 4.39 -37.05
CA HIS A 5 -27.15 5.06 -37.49
C HIS A 5 -26.05 4.01 -37.73
N ARG A 6 -25.12 4.33 -38.63
CA ARG A 6 -23.94 3.52 -38.93
C ARG A 6 -22.69 4.25 -38.44
N SER A 7 -21.72 3.54 -37.88
CA SER A 7 -20.43 4.11 -37.52
C SER A 7 -19.41 3.95 -38.66
N ILE A 8 -18.74 5.04 -39.06
CA ILE A 8 -17.68 5.05 -40.08
C ILE A 8 -16.41 5.67 -39.49
N TRP A 9 -15.25 5.09 -39.80
CA TRP A 9 -13.94 5.64 -39.43
C TRP A 9 -13.59 6.87 -40.27
N ASN A 10 -13.15 7.97 -39.62
CA ASN A 10 -12.69 9.18 -40.28
C ASN A 10 -11.17 9.35 -40.08
N ASP A 11 -10.39 9.26 -41.17
CA ASP A 11 -8.94 9.36 -41.14
C ASP A 11 -8.41 10.76 -40.76
N GLN A 12 -9.19 11.83 -40.99
CA GLN A 12 -8.77 13.18 -40.60
C GLN A 12 -8.89 13.43 -39.10
N THR A 13 -9.84 12.77 -38.43
CA THR A 13 -10.09 12.92 -36.99
C THR A 13 -9.61 11.75 -36.16
N SER A 14 -9.17 10.65 -36.79
CA SER A 14 -8.76 9.40 -36.13
C SER A 14 -9.81 8.85 -35.15
N THR A 15 -11.09 8.99 -35.50
CA THR A 15 -12.22 8.57 -34.66
C THR A 15 -13.34 7.96 -35.49
N PHE A 16 -14.18 7.16 -34.83
CA PHE A 16 -15.42 6.65 -35.39
C PHE A 16 -16.54 7.69 -35.24
N VAL A 17 -17.25 7.97 -36.32
CA VAL A 17 -18.32 8.98 -36.38
C VAL A 17 -19.64 8.31 -36.79
N ALA A 18 -20.73 8.67 -36.10
CA ALA A 18 -22.07 8.23 -36.46
C ALA A 18 -22.58 8.98 -37.69
N VAL A 19 -23.03 8.23 -38.69
CA VAL A 19 -23.57 8.72 -39.96
C VAL A 19 -24.92 8.07 -40.29
N SER A 20 -25.61 8.62 -41.29
CA SER A 20 -26.82 8.01 -41.85
C SER A 20 -26.49 6.63 -42.44
N GLU A 21 -27.44 5.70 -42.36
CA GLU A 21 -27.31 4.35 -42.92
C GLU A 21 -27.05 4.34 -44.44
N ASN A 22 -27.45 5.41 -45.15
CA ASN A 22 -27.24 5.55 -46.59
C ASN A 22 -25.88 6.12 -46.98
N THR A 23 -25.00 6.43 -46.01
CA THR A 23 -23.67 6.96 -46.30
C THR A 23 -22.74 5.85 -46.79
N SER A 24 -22.20 6.01 -48.01
CA SER A 24 -21.22 5.11 -48.62
C SER A 24 -19.87 5.21 -47.91
N SER A 25 -19.34 4.10 -47.39
CA SER A 25 -17.99 4.05 -46.84
C SER A 25 -16.95 3.93 -47.96
N ALA A 26 -15.87 4.69 -47.90
CA ALA A 26 -14.69 4.44 -48.73
C ALA A 26 -14.16 3.03 -48.42
N GLY A 27 -13.99 2.20 -49.46
CA GLY A 27 -13.56 0.81 -49.31
C GLY A 27 -12.19 0.68 -48.65
N LYS A 28 -11.92 -0.49 -48.05
CA LYS A 28 -10.63 -0.80 -47.41
C LYS A 28 -9.49 -0.61 -48.43
N ASN A 29 -8.51 0.23 -48.12
CA ASN A 29 -7.27 0.32 -48.89
C ASN A 29 -6.49 -0.99 -48.68
N ILE A 30 -6.58 -1.89 -49.65
CA ILE A 30 -5.76 -3.11 -49.71
C ILE A 30 -4.41 -2.71 -50.31
N SER A 31 -3.39 -2.65 -49.46
CA SER A 31 -1.99 -2.59 -49.90
C SER A 31 -1.64 -3.91 -50.60
N SER A 32 -1.80 -3.94 -51.92
CA SER A 32 -1.31 -5.02 -52.77
C SER A 32 -0.06 -4.54 -53.50
N CYS A 33 1.08 -5.08 -53.06
CA CYS A 33 2.32 -5.06 -53.81
C CYS A 33 2.28 -6.23 -54.80
N THR A 34 2.03 -5.94 -56.08
CA THR A 34 2.30 -6.87 -57.18
C THR A 34 3.00 -6.15 -58.32
N SER A 35 4.14 -6.71 -58.71
CA SER A 35 5.00 -6.32 -59.80
C SER A 35 4.34 -6.57 -61.16
N ALA A 36 4.48 -5.64 -62.12
CA ALA A 36 4.54 -5.95 -63.55
C ALA A 36 4.91 -4.71 -64.42
N CYS A 37 6.06 -4.84 -65.09
CA CYS A 37 6.44 -4.44 -66.45
C CYS A 37 5.87 -3.18 -67.15
N GLY A 38 6.80 -2.28 -67.52
CA GLY A 38 6.96 -1.80 -68.91
C GLY A 38 6.54 -0.36 -69.22
N GLY A 39 7.48 0.44 -69.74
CA GLY A 39 7.17 1.61 -70.59
C GLY A 39 7.88 2.92 -70.26
N ASP A 40 9.07 3.10 -70.84
CA ASP A 40 9.74 4.33 -71.29
C ASP A 40 9.40 5.71 -70.69
N GLY A 41 10.42 6.36 -70.13
CA GLY A 41 10.39 7.77 -69.76
C GLY A 41 11.70 8.24 -69.12
N SER A 42 12.69 8.49 -69.96
CA SER A 42 14.05 8.95 -69.62
C SER A 42 14.09 10.24 -68.80
N PHE A 43 14.78 10.23 -67.65
CA PHE A 43 15.73 11.29 -67.27
C PHE A 43 16.83 10.73 -66.34
N ARG A 44 18.07 10.92 -66.80
CA ARG A 44 19.33 10.62 -66.09
C ARG A 44 19.47 11.59 -64.89
N LEU A 45 20.21 11.35 -63.79
CA LEU A 45 21.65 11.07 -63.68
C LEU A 45 22.02 11.09 -62.17
N LYS A 46 23.03 10.29 -61.73
CA LYS A 46 23.90 10.41 -60.51
C LYS A 46 23.26 9.99 -59.15
N ILE A 47 23.79 9.12 -58.28
CA ILE A 47 25.14 8.56 -57.95
C ILE A 47 25.00 7.25 -57.13
N LEU A 48 25.69 6.18 -57.54
CA LEU A 48 26.67 5.34 -56.78
C LEU A 48 26.44 5.15 -55.25
N ALA A 49 26.04 3.98 -54.72
CA ALA A 49 26.83 2.77 -54.42
C ALA A 49 28.04 2.95 -53.45
N PHE A 50 27.81 2.61 -52.17
CA PHE A 50 28.69 2.19 -51.04
C PHE A 50 27.97 2.65 -49.77
N SER A 51 27.65 1.91 -48.70
CA SER A 51 28.25 0.73 -48.06
C SER A 51 27.18 0.29 -47.04
N LEU A 52 26.68 -0.95 -47.04
CA LEU A 52 27.19 -2.03 -46.19
C LEU A 52 27.91 -1.61 -44.88
N LEU A 53 27.35 -0.71 -44.07
CA LEU A 53 27.86 -0.46 -42.70
C LEU A 53 26.84 0.31 -41.83
N MET A 54 25.81 -0.38 -41.35
CA MET A 54 25.31 -0.18 -39.98
C MET A 54 24.32 -1.29 -39.59
N ALA A 55 24.76 -2.53 -39.72
CA ALA A 55 24.41 -3.55 -38.75
C ALA A 55 25.17 -3.26 -37.43
N CYS A 56 24.87 -2.12 -36.81
CA CYS A 56 25.06 -1.98 -35.37
C CYS A 56 23.69 -2.34 -34.80
N GLY A 57 23.43 -3.65 -34.71
CA GLY A 57 22.47 -4.13 -33.72
C GLY A 57 23.02 -3.62 -32.40
N ALA A 58 22.41 -2.55 -31.87
CA ALA A 58 22.70 -2.10 -30.52
C ALA A 58 22.48 -3.33 -29.65
N GLY A 59 23.59 -3.89 -29.16
CA GLY A 59 23.52 -5.01 -28.26
C GLY A 59 22.61 -4.58 -27.13
N ILE A 60 21.56 -5.36 -26.88
CA ILE A 60 20.95 -5.41 -25.56
C ILE A 60 22.08 -5.91 -24.67
N GLN A 61 22.90 -4.98 -24.18
CA GLN A 61 24.01 -5.23 -23.27
C GLN A 61 23.35 -5.41 -21.92
N ALA A 62 23.16 -6.65 -21.51
CA ALA A 62 22.82 -6.96 -20.14
C ALA A 62 23.85 -7.97 -19.68
N GLN A 63 24.77 -7.42 -18.90
CA GLN A 63 25.72 -8.00 -17.94
C GLN A 63 26.17 -6.85 -17.02
N PRO A 64 26.68 -7.10 -15.82
CA PRO A 64 27.44 -6.08 -15.09
C PRO A 64 28.73 -5.76 -15.85
N VAL A 65 28.96 -4.48 -16.16
CA VAL A 65 30.12 -4.02 -16.95
C VAL A 65 30.83 -2.89 -16.23
N GLY A 66 32.17 -2.89 -16.32
CA GLY A 66 33.00 -1.79 -15.82
C GLY A 66 33.04 -1.69 -14.29
N GLY A 67 32.99 -2.82 -13.59
CA GLY A 67 33.05 -2.85 -12.13
C GLY A 67 34.39 -2.39 -11.59
N VAL A 68 34.38 -1.37 -10.73
CA VAL A 68 35.55 -0.82 -10.04
C VAL A 68 35.25 -0.72 -8.55
N VAL A 69 36.06 -1.39 -7.72
CA VAL A 69 35.94 -1.30 -6.26
C VAL A 69 36.37 0.10 -5.81
N SER A 70 35.47 0.83 -5.15
CA SER A 70 35.74 2.18 -4.63
C SER A 70 36.03 2.20 -3.12
N ALA A 71 35.54 1.20 -2.37
CA ALA A 71 35.85 1.00 -0.96
C ALA A 71 35.78 -0.48 -0.58
N GLY A 72 36.57 -0.90 0.41
CA GLY A 72 36.69 -2.31 0.79
C GLY A 72 37.52 -3.12 -0.23
N SER A 73 37.31 -4.44 -0.28
CA SER A 73 38.02 -5.31 -1.21
C SER A 73 37.12 -6.46 -1.70
N ALA A 74 37.07 -6.61 -3.03
CA ALA A 74 36.45 -7.73 -3.71
C ALA A 74 37.19 -8.01 -5.03
N THR A 75 37.14 -9.26 -5.49
CA THR A 75 37.54 -9.65 -6.84
C THR A 75 36.30 -9.94 -7.68
N ILE A 76 36.31 -9.47 -8.93
CA ILE A 76 35.25 -9.70 -9.90
C ILE A 76 35.79 -10.68 -10.93
N GLY A 77 35.18 -11.85 -11.03
CA GLY A 77 35.62 -12.91 -11.93
C GLY A 77 34.45 -13.70 -12.52
N GLY A 78 34.78 -14.78 -13.21
CA GLY A 78 33.82 -15.62 -13.92
C GLY A 78 33.76 -15.33 -15.42
N THR A 79 32.69 -15.80 -16.05
CA THR A 79 32.39 -15.59 -17.47
C THR A 79 31.33 -14.50 -17.63
N SER A 80 31.02 -14.11 -18.87
CA SER A 80 29.85 -13.28 -19.11
C SER A 80 28.59 -13.94 -18.54
N ALA A 81 28.28 -15.18 -18.93
CA ALA A 81 27.06 -15.86 -18.47
C ALA A 81 26.99 -16.15 -16.95
N ASN A 82 28.14 -16.31 -16.29
CA ASN A 82 28.24 -16.65 -14.86
C ASN A 82 29.33 -15.81 -14.20
N MET A 83 28.94 -14.74 -13.52
CA MET A 83 29.84 -13.84 -12.79
C MET A 83 29.88 -14.19 -11.30
N THR A 84 31.08 -14.20 -10.73
CA THR A 84 31.28 -14.36 -9.29
C THR A 84 32.06 -13.18 -8.74
N ILE A 85 31.50 -12.55 -7.71
CA ILE A 85 32.10 -11.43 -6.99
C ILE A 85 32.48 -11.92 -5.61
N THR A 86 33.78 -12.09 -5.37
CA THR A 86 34.32 -12.60 -4.11
C THR A 86 34.78 -11.43 -3.26
N GLN A 87 33.97 -11.10 -2.26
CA GLN A 87 34.23 -10.04 -1.30
C GLN A 87 35.07 -10.56 -0.12
N THR A 88 36.08 -9.78 0.29
CA THR A 88 37.00 -10.17 1.39
C THR A 88 36.87 -9.29 2.63
N THR A 89 36.34 -8.06 2.50
CA THR A 89 36.04 -7.18 3.64
C THR A 89 34.57 -7.27 4.05
N PRO A 90 34.19 -6.95 5.31
CA PRO A 90 32.78 -6.98 5.73
C PRO A 90 31.86 -6.10 4.88
N ASN A 91 32.36 -4.94 4.42
CA ASN A 91 31.66 -4.05 3.52
C ASN A 91 32.52 -3.79 2.28
N VAL A 92 31.90 -3.76 1.10
CA VAL A 92 32.54 -3.36 -0.17
C VAL A 92 31.60 -2.45 -0.95
N ALA A 93 32.16 -1.40 -1.57
CA ALA A 93 31.45 -0.55 -2.53
C ALA A 93 32.08 -0.73 -3.92
N ILE A 94 31.25 -0.99 -4.92
CA ILE A 94 31.63 -1.26 -6.30
C ILE A 94 30.81 -0.33 -7.20
N ASN A 95 31.52 0.47 -8.01
CA ASN A 95 30.92 1.30 -9.04
C ASN A 95 30.90 0.54 -10.36
N TRP A 96 29.79 0.63 -11.08
CA TRP A 96 29.54 -0.08 -12.33
C TRP A 96 29.13 0.90 -13.42
N GLN A 97 29.61 0.68 -14.65
CA GLN A 97 29.11 1.41 -15.81
C GLN A 97 27.67 1.00 -16.14
N SER A 98 27.36 -0.29 -16.04
CA SER A 98 26.02 -0.84 -16.12
C SER A 98 25.92 -2.10 -15.26
N PHE A 99 24.71 -2.41 -14.78
CA PHE A 99 24.44 -3.63 -14.03
C PHE A 99 23.10 -4.22 -14.47
N GLY A 100 23.16 -5.23 -15.34
CA GLY A 100 22.00 -6.02 -15.77
C GLY A 100 22.34 -7.51 -15.76
N ILE A 101 21.32 -8.37 -15.72
CA ILE A 101 21.48 -9.83 -15.75
C ILE A 101 20.41 -10.35 -16.71
N LYS A 102 20.73 -10.87 -17.89
CA LYS A 102 19.75 -11.45 -18.82
C LYS A 102 19.19 -12.76 -18.30
N ALA A 103 18.08 -13.17 -18.90
CA ALA A 103 17.54 -14.51 -18.71
C ALA A 103 18.60 -15.57 -19.03
N GLY A 104 18.77 -16.54 -18.14
CA GLY A 104 19.78 -17.59 -18.24
C GLY A 104 21.17 -17.22 -17.70
N GLU A 105 21.39 -15.96 -17.32
CA GLU A 105 22.65 -15.49 -16.74
C GLU A 105 22.57 -15.49 -15.21
N PHE A 106 23.74 -15.59 -14.57
CA PHE A 106 23.88 -15.75 -13.14
C PHE A 106 24.96 -14.83 -12.57
N VAL A 107 24.64 -14.10 -11.50
CA VAL A 107 25.60 -13.31 -10.72
C VAL A 107 25.55 -13.77 -9.28
N GLN A 108 26.72 -14.10 -8.71
CA GLN A 108 26.85 -14.52 -7.32
C GLN A 108 27.81 -13.63 -6.54
N PHE A 109 27.37 -13.16 -5.38
CA PHE A 109 28.23 -12.56 -4.37
C PHE A 109 28.62 -13.63 -3.35
N VAL A 110 29.93 -13.85 -3.20
CA VAL A 110 30.52 -14.67 -2.15
C VAL A 110 31.13 -13.72 -1.13
N GLN A 111 30.47 -13.55 0.01
CA GLN A 111 30.81 -12.57 1.03
C GLN A 111 31.35 -13.25 2.31
N PRO A 112 32.12 -12.55 3.18
CA PRO A 112 32.69 -13.15 4.38
C PRO A 112 31.67 -13.77 5.35
N GLY A 113 30.46 -13.21 5.42
CA GLY A 113 29.37 -13.74 6.25
C GLY A 113 28.01 -13.14 5.90
N SER A 114 26.96 -13.60 6.59
CA SER A 114 25.56 -13.18 6.33
C SER A 114 25.28 -11.71 6.61
N SER A 115 26.07 -11.08 7.47
CA SER A 115 26.00 -9.66 7.80
C SER A 115 26.80 -8.76 6.86
N SER A 116 27.62 -9.34 5.97
CA SER A 116 28.45 -8.57 5.03
C SER A 116 27.61 -7.90 3.96
N ILE A 117 28.00 -6.70 3.53
CA ILE A 117 27.23 -5.90 2.57
C ILE A 117 28.07 -5.55 1.33
N ALA A 118 27.51 -5.80 0.15
CA ALA A 118 28.06 -5.37 -1.13
C ALA A 118 27.19 -4.26 -1.72
N LEU A 119 27.71 -3.03 -1.72
CA LEU A 119 27.09 -1.89 -2.39
C LEU A 119 27.50 -1.84 -3.86
N ASN A 120 26.52 -1.93 -4.75
CA ASN A 120 26.67 -1.82 -6.19
C ASN A 120 26.01 -0.54 -6.66
N ARG A 121 26.81 0.44 -7.10
CA ARG A 121 26.32 1.72 -7.62
C ARG A 121 26.52 1.80 -9.12
N ILE A 122 25.47 2.13 -9.85
CA ILE A 122 25.53 2.31 -11.30
C ILE A 122 25.77 3.80 -11.57
N THR A 123 26.86 4.11 -12.26
CA THR A 123 27.26 5.48 -12.63
C THR A 123 26.96 5.80 -14.10
N GLY A 124 26.60 4.80 -14.90
CA GLY A 124 26.12 5.01 -16.27
C GLY A 124 24.67 5.50 -16.33
N THR A 125 24.16 5.59 -17.55
CA THR A 125 22.83 6.15 -17.86
C THR A 125 21.74 5.10 -18.03
N ASP A 126 22.10 3.82 -18.07
CA ASP A 126 21.16 2.75 -18.36
C ASP A 126 20.47 2.22 -17.08
N PRO A 127 19.17 1.88 -17.14
CA PRO A 127 18.49 1.21 -16.05
C PRO A 127 19.01 -0.22 -15.84
N SER A 128 18.88 -0.73 -14.62
CA SER A 128 19.27 -2.09 -14.27
C SER A 128 18.16 -3.07 -14.59
N ASN A 129 18.34 -3.88 -15.63
CA ASN A 129 17.42 -4.95 -16.01
C ASN A 129 17.92 -6.30 -15.46
N ILE A 130 17.26 -6.81 -14.41
CA ILE A 130 17.53 -8.09 -13.78
C ILE A 130 16.47 -9.09 -14.26
N LEU A 131 16.82 -9.90 -15.23
CA LEU A 131 15.97 -10.92 -15.88
C LEU A 131 16.43 -12.35 -15.55
N GLY A 132 17.68 -12.53 -15.11
CA GLY A 132 18.26 -13.80 -14.70
C GLY A 132 18.31 -13.98 -13.18
N SER A 133 19.40 -14.59 -12.72
CA SER A 133 19.56 -15.01 -11.32
C SER A 133 20.62 -14.21 -10.58
N LEU A 134 20.27 -13.69 -9.40
CA LEU A 134 21.18 -13.01 -8.48
C LEU A 134 21.21 -13.76 -7.14
N ALA A 135 22.39 -14.19 -6.71
CA ALA A 135 22.57 -14.93 -5.46
C ALA A 135 23.59 -14.26 -4.53
N SER A 136 23.36 -14.33 -3.21
CA SER A 136 24.36 -13.96 -2.22
C SER A 136 24.18 -14.73 -0.90
N ASN A 137 25.29 -15.05 -0.23
CA ASN A 137 25.26 -15.53 1.14
C ASN A 137 25.14 -14.40 2.19
N GLY A 138 25.29 -13.14 1.79
CA GLY A 138 25.09 -11.95 2.63
C GLY A 138 24.17 -10.93 1.96
N LYS A 139 24.37 -9.63 2.21
CA LYS A 139 23.49 -8.55 1.75
C LYS A 139 24.01 -7.87 0.49
N VAL A 140 23.10 -7.50 -0.39
CA VAL A 140 23.39 -6.80 -1.65
C VAL A 140 22.59 -5.51 -1.72
N PHE A 141 23.28 -4.38 -1.91
CA PHE A 141 22.64 -3.10 -2.20
C PHE A 141 22.86 -2.80 -3.69
N LEU A 142 21.79 -2.50 -4.41
CA LEU A 142 21.78 -2.16 -5.82
C LEU A 142 21.20 -0.75 -5.98
N VAL A 143 22.03 0.20 -6.39
CA VAL A 143 21.68 1.62 -6.48
C VAL A 143 21.82 2.08 -7.91
N ASN A 144 20.70 2.41 -8.56
CA ASN A 144 20.68 2.93 -9.92
C ASN A 144 19.63 4.04 -10.07
N PRO A 145 20.04 5.32 -10.14
CA PRO A 145 19.12 6.44 -10.35
C PRO A 145 18.26 6.35 -11.61
N ASN A 146 18.71 5.63 -12.63
CA ASN A 146 17.98 5.46 -13.89
C ASN A 146 16.83 4.44 -13.80
N GLY A 147 16.77 3.65 -12.72
CA GLY A 147 15.72 2.66 -12.50
C GLY A 147 16.24 1.23 -12.36
N ILE A 148 15.42 0.39 -11.74
CA ILE A 148 15.71 -1.03 -11.50
C ILE A 148 14.46 -1.85 -11.82
N LEU A 149 14.58 -2.81 -12.74
CA LEU A 149 13.55 -3.76 -13.10
C LEU A 149 14.01 -5.18 -12.77
N PHE A 150 13.29 -5.86 -11.87
CA PHE A 150 13.36 -7.31 -11.74
C PHE A 150 12.28 -7.90 -12.65
N GLY A 151 12.66 -8.41 -13.82
CA GLY A 151 11.72 -8.89 -14.83
C GLY A 151 11.06 -10.22 -14.47
N LYS A 152 10.03 -10.59 -15.23
CA LYS A 152 9.37 -11.89 -15.09
C LYS A 152 10.37 -13.03 -15.28
N GLY A 153 10.38 -13.99 -14.36
CA GLY A 153 11.33 -15.10 -14.34
C GLY A 153 12.66 -14.80 -13.65
N ALA A 154 12.93 -13.55 -13.27
CA ALA A 154 14.10 -13.22 -12.47
C ALA A 154 13.99 -13.84 -11.07
N SER A 155 15.12 -14.31 -10.55
CA SER A 155 15.22 -14.92 -9.23
C SER A 155 16.35 -14.29 -8.43
N VAL A 156 16.01 -13.58 -7.35
CA VAL A 156 16.96 -12.96 -6.43
C VAL A 156 16.91 -13.69 -5.10
N ASN A 157 18.02 -14.27 -4.66
CA ASN A 157 18.13 -14.99 -3.38
C ASN A 157 19.35 -14.47 -2.61
N VAL A 158 19.12 -13.67 -1.58
CA VAL A 158 20.19 -12.97 -0.84
C VAL A 158 19.95 -13.02 0.67
N GLY A 159 20.95 -12.73 1.50
CA GLY A 159 20.75 -12.53 2.95
C GLY A 159 19.99 -11.24 3.27
N GLY A 160 20.04 -10.25 2.38
CA GLY A 160 19.22 -9.03 2.43
C GLY A 160 19.40 -8.21 1.15
N LEU A 161 18.38 -7.43 0.78
CA LEU A 161 18.39 -6.60 -0.43
C LEU A 161 18.03 -5.16 -0.09
N VAL A 162 18.79 -4.21 -0.64
CA VAL A 162 18.31 -2.84 -0.87
C VAL A 162 18.37 -2.59 -2.38
N ALA A 163 17.25 -2.26 -3.01
CA ALA A 163 17.23 -1.79 -4.39
C ALA A 163 16.69 -0.37 -4.40
N SER A 164 17.49 0.58 -4.90
CA SER A 164 17.23 2.01 -4.74
C SER A 164 17.48 2.82 -6.01
N THR A 165 16.61 3.76 -6.34
CA THR A 165 16.91 4.85 -7.29
C THR A 165 17.46 6.11 -6.63
N LEU A 166 17.54 6.12 -5.30
CA LEU A 166 18.26 7.11 -4.50
C LEU A 166 19.72 6.71 -4.33
N SER A 167 20.62 7.68 -4.25
CA SER A 167 22.06 7.50 -4.13
C SER A 167 22.55 7.49 -2.67
N ILE A 168 23.65 6.78 -2.40
CA ILE A 168 24.38 6.78 -1.12
C ILE A 168 25.88 6.97 -1.35
N THR A 169 26.53 7.72 -0.46
CA THR A 169 27.97 7.98 -0.53
C THR A 169 28.78 6.82 0.09
N ASP A 170 30.06 6.68 -0.31
CA ASP A 170 30.93 5.67 0.31
C ASP A 170 31.17 5.97 1.79
N ALA A 171 31.29 7.24 2.14
CA ALA A 171 31.48 7.64 3.54
C ALA A 171 30.29 7.25 4.42
N ASP A 172 29.06 7.52 3.97
CA ASP A 172 27.85 7.14 4.69
C ASP A 172 27.70 5.63 4.79
N PHE A 173 27.88 4.92 3.66
CA PHE A 173 27.82 3.45 3.62
C PHE A 173 28.84 2.80 4.55
N MET A 174 30.11 3.21 4.48
CA MET A 174 31.18 2.63 5.30
C MET A 174 31.05 3.00 6.78
N ALA A 175 30.38 4.11 7.10
CA ALA A 175 30.04 4.50 8.46
C ALA A 175 28.77 3.82 9.00
N GLY A 176 28.10 2.97 8.22
CA GLY A 176 26.84 2.33 8.60
C GLY A 176 25.66 3.29 8.67
N LYS A 177 25.76 4.46 8.02
CA LYS A 177 24.71 5.48 7.95
C LYS A 177 23.96 5.32 6.63
N TYR A 178 22.87 4.56 6.63
CA TYR A 178 22.15 4.23 5.40
C TYR A 178 21.16 5.31 4.98
N ARG A 179 21.70 6.50 4.67
CA ARG A 179 20.95 7.65 4.18
C ARG A 179 21.05 7.74 2.66
N PHE A 180 19.91 7.58 1.99
CA PHE A 180 19.81 7.62 0.54
C PHE A 180 19.16 8.94 0.10
N THR A 181 19.73 9.60 -0.90
CA THR A 181 19.28 10.92 -1.36
C THR A 181 19.42 11.09 -2.87
N GLY A 182 18.76 12.10 -3.43
CA GLY A 182 18.95 12.52 -4.82
C GLY A 182 18.32 11.55 -5.80
N ALA A 183 16.98 11.44 -5.74
CA ALA A 183 16.20 10.61 -6.65
C ALA A 183 16.51 10.92 -8.11
N GLY A 184 16.89 9.90 -8.86
CA GLY A 184 16.65 9.91 -10.30
C GLY A 184 15.17 9.65 -10.58
N GLU A 185 14.72 9.99 -11.79
CA GLU A 185 13.34 9.76 -12.26
C GLU A 185 13.00 8.27 -12.45
N GLY A 186 13.97 7.36 -12.23
CA GLY A 186 13.79 5.93 -12.35
C GLY A 186 12.82 5.35 -11.30
N ALA A 187 12.18 4.24 -11.67
CA ALA A 187 11.34 3.45 -10.77
C ALA A 187 12.04 2.16 -10.33
N VAL A 188 11.64 1.63 -9.18
CA VAL A 188 11.96 0.26 -8.77
C VAL A 188 10.74 -0.64 -9.01
N VAL A 189 10.85 -1.59 -9.92
CA VAL A 189 9.74 -2.46 -10.32
C VAL A 189 10.15 -3.92 -10.15
N ASN A 190 9.39 -4.68 -9.35
CA ASN A 190 9.52 -6.12 -9.24
C ASN A 190 8.40 -6.85 -9.99
N GLN A 191 8.76 -7.70 -10.94
CA GLN A 191 7.89 -8.66 -11.63
C GLN A 191 8.40 -10.10 -11.48
N GLY A 192 9.54 -10.28 -10.82
CA GLY A 192 10.19 -11.57 -10.57
C GLY A 192 9.94 -12.08 -9.16
N THR A 193 10.85 -12.91 -8.67
CA THR A 193 10.85 -13.42 -7.29
C THR A 193 12.08 -12.90 -6.54
N ILE A 194 11.85 -12.27 -5.39
CA ILE A 194 12.89 -11.77 -4.51
C ILE A 194 12.73 -12.43 -3.14
N ASN A 195 13.76 -13.17 -2.71
CA ASN A 195 13.80 -13.85 -1.43
C ASN A 195 14.98 -13.35 -0.59
N SER A 196 14.71 -13.09 0.70
CA SER A 196 15.77 -12.96 1.70
C SER A 196 15.96 -14.27 2.46
N GLY A 197 17.15 -14.46 3.04
CA GLY A 197 17.35 -15.44 4.12
C GLY A 197 16.44 -15.16 5.32
N ASP A 198 16.23 -16.18 6.15
CA ASP A 198 15.43 -16.07 7.38
C ASP A 198 15.97 -14.95 8.29
N GLY A 199 15.10 -14.04 8.71
CA GLY A 199 15.47 -12.87 9.52
C GLY A 199 16.10 -11.71 8.73
N GLY A 200 16.31 -11.86 7.43
CA GLY A 200 16.82 -10.82 6.54
C GLY A 200 15.80 -9.72 6.22
N TYR A 201 16.13 -8.86 5.26
CA TYR A 201 15.22 -7.80 4.82
C TYR A 201 15.29 -7.54 3.32
N ILE A 202 14.21 -6.96 2.78
CA ILE A 202 14.12 -6.48 1.40
C ILE A 202 13.57 -5.05 1.45
N ALA A 203 14.36 -4.08 1.00
CA ALA A 203 13.95 -2.67 0.91
C ALA A 203 13.99 -2.20 -0.56
N LEU A 204 12.85 -1.74 -1.08
CA LEU A 204 12.73 -1.13 -2.40
C LEU A 204 12.45 0.37 -2.22
N LEU A 205 13.34 1.21 -2.76
CA LEU A 205 13.42 2.64 -2.44
C LEU A 205 13.45 3.49 -3.72
N GLY A 206 12.68 4.57 -3.78
CA GLY A 206 12.72 5.50 -4.93
C GLY A 206 11.60 6.53 -4.90
N ALA A 207 11.33 7.24 -6.00
CA ALA A 207 10.12 8.05 -6.09
C ALA A 207 8.88 7.20 -6.45
N ASN A 208 9.09 6.11 -7.19
CA ASN A 208 8.06 5.18 -7.63
C ASN A 208 8.53 3.74 -7.39
N VAL A 209 7.75 2.98 -6.60
CA VAL A 209 8.06 1.59 -6.25
C VAL A 209 6.84 0.71 -6.52
N SER A 210 7.04 -0.38 -7.27
CA SER A 210 5.97 -1.30 -7.64
C SER A 210 6.38 -2.76 -7.46
N ASN A 211 5.55 -3.53 -6.75
CA ASN A 211 5.64 -4.98 -6.68
C ASN A 211 4.48 -5.64 -7.42
N GLN A 212 4.78 -6.27 -8.55
CA GLN A 212 3.89 -7.10 -9.37
C GLN A 212 4.31 -8.58 -9.36
N GLY A 213 5.42 -8.90 -8.69
CA GLY A 213 5.96 -10.25 -8.53
C GLY A 213 5.77 -10.79 -7.12
N VAL A 214 6.77 -11.54 -6.63
CA VAL A 214 6.80 -12.09 -5.27
C VAL A 214 7.98 -11.52 -4.50
N ILE A 215 7.73 -11.07 -3.28
CA ILE A 215 8.75 -10.68 -2.30
C ILE A 215 8.53 -11.54 -1.05
N SER A 216 9.57 -12.22 -0.58
CA SER A 216 9.51 -13.09 0.60
C SER A 216 10.68 -12.85 1.55
N ALA A 217 10.38 -12.50 2.81
CA ALA A 217 11.35 -12.30 3.88
C ALA A 217 10.84 -12.91 5.20
N LYS A 218 10.94 -14.24 5.32
CA LYS A 218 10.46 -14.98 6.48
C LYS A 218 11.22 -14.58 7.76
N LEU A 219 10.49 -14.35 8.86
CA LEU A 219 11.00 -13.80 10.13
C LEU A 219 11.72 -12.45 9.98
N GLY A 220 11.58 -11.80 8.83
CA GLY A 220 12.33 -10.63 8.39
C GLY A 220 11.47 -9.40 8.16
N SER A 221 11.96 -8.47 7.35
CA SER A 221 11.27 -7.20 7.06
C SER A 221 11.19 -6.95 5.56
N VAL A 222 10.02 -6.56 5.05
CA VAL A 222 9.87 -6.01 3.70
C VAL A 222 9.48 -4.54 3.81
N ALA A 223 10.21 -3.65 3.13
CA ALA A 223 9.89 -2.24 3.04
C ALA A 223 9.83 -1.76 1.59
N LEU A 224 8.72 -1.13 1.21
CA LEU A 224 8.58 -0.38 -0.03
C LEU A 224 8.38 1.08 0.37
N ALA A 225 9.33 1.95 0.05
CA ALA A 225 9.29 3.33 0.49
C ALA A 225 9.49 4.30 -0.67
N ALA A 226 8.62 5.32 -0.75
CA ALA A 226 8.78 6.39 -1.73
C ALA A 226 9.05 7.78 -1.14
N GLY A 227 10.09 8.43 -1.66
CA GLY A 227 10.58 9.76 -1.26
C GLY A 227 11.86 10.16 -2.00
N ASN A 228 12.30 11.41 -1.81
CA ASN A 228 13.54 11.97 -2.37
C ASN A 228 14.75 11.85 -1.43
N ALA A 229 14.49 11.63 -0.14
CA ALA A 229 15.49 11.26 0.84
C ALA A 229 14.90 10.25 1.82
N LEU A 230 15.58 9.12 2.01
CA LEU A 230 15.15 8.01 2.86
C LEU A 230 16.30 7.55 3.74
N THR A 231 16.01 7.26 5.01
CA THR A 231 16.98 6.67 5.94
C THR A 231 16.51 5.29 6.36
N LEU A 232 17.38 4.28 6.19
CA LEU A 232 17.18 2.94 6.72
C LEU A 232 17.85 2.82 8.09
N ASP A 233 17.10 2.43 9.11
CA ASP A 233 17.67 2.04 10.40
C ASP A 233 17.85 0.51 10.43
N LEU A 234 19.11 0.08 10.47
CA LEU A 234 19.49 -1.33 10.48
C LEU A 234 20.12 -1.68 11.83
N ALA A 235 19.57 -2.69 12.51
CA ALA A 235 20.19 -3.29 13.68
C ALA A 235 20.66 -4.71 13.34
N GLY A 236 21.98 -4.84 13.14
CA GLY A 236 22.59 -6.09 12.70
C GLY A 236 22.01 -6.54 11.36
N ASP A 237 21.27 -7.64 11.38
CA ASP A 237 20.69 -8.24 10.18
C ASP A 237 19.26 -7.80 9.85
N ARG A 238 18.65 -6.94 10.68
CA ARG A 238 17.23 -6.57 10.59
C ARG A 238 17.05 -5.11 10.22
N LEU A 239 16.09 -4.85 9.33
CA LEU A 239 15.54 -3.52 9.13
C LEU A 239 14.57 -3.21 10.26
N LEU A 240 14.88 -2.20 11.06
CA LEU A 240 14.04 -1.72 12.16
C LEU A 240 13.01 -0.73 11.66
N ASN A 241 13.46 0.28 10.90
CA ASN A 241 12.61 1.37 10.44
C ASN A 241 13.07 1.93 9.09
N VAL A 242 12.13 2.52 8.36
CA VAL A 242 12.41 3.37 7.19
C VAL A 242 11.78 4.73 7.43
N THR A 243 12.60 5.78 7.44
CA THR A 243 12.13 7.15 7.56
C THR A 243 12.13 7.82 6.19
N VAL A 244 11.06 8.53 5.86
CA VAL A 244 11.02 9.43 4.71
C VAL A 244 11.45 10.81 5.17
N ASP A 245 12.71 11.19 4.89
CA ASP A 245 13.28 12.47 5.33
C ASP A 245 12.83 13.62 4.43
N GLN A 246 12.60 13.34 3.15
CA GLN A 246 12.10 14.29 2.17
C GLN A 246 11.15 13.58 1.21
N GLY A 247 9.93 14.09 1.09
CA GLY A 247 8.95 13.53 0.16
C GLY A 247 9.31 13.76 -1.32
N ALA A 248 8.66 13.00 -2.20
CA ALA A 248 8.81 13.11 -3.66
C ALA A 248 7.56 13.69 -4.32
N VAL A 249 7.69 14.17 -5.56
CA VAL A 249 6.55 14.57 -6.38
C VAL A 249 5.83 13.31 -6.85
N ASN A 250 4.52 13.21 -6.64
CA ASN A 250 3.72 12.04 -7.03
C ASN A 250 4.28 10.72 -6.47
N ALA A 251 4.79 10.76 -5.24
CA ALA A 251 5.38 9.60 -4.58
C ALA A 251 4.41 8.41 -4.56
N LEU A 252 4.84 7.26 -5.05
CA LEU A 252 3.94 6.14 -5.28
C LEU A 252 4.56 4.82 -4.85
N VAL A 253 3.83 4.07 -4.02
CA VAL A 253 4.13 2.69 -3.65
C VAL A 253 2.93 1.81 -4.01
N GLN A 254 3.18 0.74 -4.77
CA GLN A 254 2.13 -0.18 -5.21
C GLN A 254 2.49 -1.64 -4.97
N ASN A 255 1.51 -2.42 -4.53
CA ASN A 255 1.55 -3.88 -4.50
C ASN A 255 0.36 -4.47 -5.27
N GLY A 256 0.63 -5.01 -6.46
CA GLY A 256 -0.28 -5.88 -7.22
C GLY A 256 0.09 -7.36 -7.15
N GLY A 257 1.29 -7.68 -6.66
CA GLY A 257 1.80 -9.03 -6.48
C GLY A 257 1.62 -9.57 -5.06
N MET A 258 2.59 -10.36 -4.60
CA MET A 258 2.64 -10.91 -3.25
C MET A 258 3.83 -10.34 -2.46
N ILE A 259 3.56 -9.92 -1.23
CA ILE A 259 4.57 -9.63 -0.21
C ILE A 259 4.34 -10.57 0.97
N LYS A 260 5.36 -11.31 1.38
CA LYS A 260 5.29 -12.29 2.46
C LYS A 260 6.41 -12.10 3.48
N ALA A 261 6.07 -11.86 4.74
CA ALA A 261 7.00 -11.65 5.85
C ALA A 261 6.49 -12.28 7.16
N ASP A 262 6.12 -13.57 7.12
CA ASP A 262 5.61 -14.29 8.29
C ASP A 262 6.56 -14.22 9.48
N GLY A 263 6.03 -13.89 10.67
CA GLY A 263 6.75 -13.65 11.91
C GLY A 263 7.64 -12.39 11.88
N GLY A 264 7.39 -11.51 10.91
CA GLY A 264 8.17 -10.33 10.59
C GLY A 264 7.29 -9.11 10.33
N GLN A 265 7.76 -8.19 9.49
CA GLN A 265 7.04 -6.95 9.21
C GLN A 265 6.99 -6.58 7.72
N VAL A 266 5.90 -5.93 7.33
CA VAL A 266 5.75 -5.27 6.02
C VAL A 266 5.46 -3.79 6.25
N LEU A 267 6.25 -2.93 5.62
CA LEU A 267 6.06 -1.48 5.60
C LEU A 267 5.94 -1.00 4.15
N MET A 268 4.83 -0.36 3.82
CA MET A 268 4.64 0.38 2.57
C MET A 268 4.43 1.84 2.95
N THR A 269 5.36 2.73 2.62
CA THR A 269 5.31 4.12 3.10
C THR A 269 5.65 5.13 2.01
N THR A 270 4.97 6.28 2.02
CA THR A 270 5.25 7.39 1.11
C THR A 270 5.07 8.74 1.79
N GLN A 271 5.81 9.75 1.31
CA GLN A 271 5.56 11.14 1.67
C GLN A 271 5.65 12.03 0.43
N ALA A 272 4.76 13.00 0.31
CA ALA A 272 4.82 14.02 -0.74
C ALA A 272 5.82 15.12 -0.39
N ALA A 273 6.42 15.74 -1.41
CA ALA A 273 7.32 16.89 -1.25
C ALA A 273 6.62 18.17 -0.74
N GLY A 274 5.28 18.19 -0.73
CA GLY A 274 4.47 19.29 -0.21
C GLY A 274 2.98 18.95 -0.21
N SER A 275 2.19 19.75 0.51
CA SER A 275 0.76 19.52 0.77
C SER A 275 -0.15 19.55 -0.47
N LEU A 276 0.30 20.15 -1.59
CA LEU A 276 -0.47 20.21 -2.84
C LEU A 276 -0.22 19.01 -3.76
N LEU A 277 0.77 18.17 -3.46
CA LEU A 277 1.15 17.05 -4.30
C LEU A 277 0.55 15.75 -3.74
N SER A 278 0.07 14.90 -4.63
CA SER A 278 -0.44 13.58 -4.26
C SER A 278 0.72 12.65 -3.89
N ASN A 279 0.49 11.81 -2.90
CA ASN A 279 1.26 10.59 -2.67
C ASN A 279 0.28 9.46 -2.43
N ALA A 280 0.63 8.25 -2.86
CA ALA A 280 -0.28 7.12 -2.75
C ALA A 280 0.41 5.80 -2.41
N VAL A 281 -0.22 5.07 -1.49
CA VAL A 281 0.06 3.66 -1.21
C VAL A 281 -1.12 2.84 -1.69
N ASN A 282 -0.90 1.95 -2.64
CA ASN A 282 -1.97 1.13 -3.22
C ASN A 282 -1.69 -0.35 -3.00
N ASN A 283 -2.62 -1.07 -2.38
CA ASN A 283 -2.62 -2.52 -2.38
C ASN A 283 -3.80 -3.06 -3.19
N SER A 284 -3.51 -3.96 -4.12
CA SER A 284 -4.51 -4.75 -4.86
C SER A 284 -4.19 -6.25 -4.85
N GLY A 285 -2.95 -6.60 -4.52
CA GLY A 285 -2.47 -7.98 -4.39
C GLY A 285 -2.58 -8.52 -2.97
N VAL A 286 -1.58 -9.32 -2.58
CA VAL A 286 -1.51 -9.99 -1.27
C VAL A 286 -0.37 -9.41 -0.44
N ILE A 287 -0.66 -9.07 0.81
CA ILE A 287 0.32 -8.78 1.85
C ILE A 287 0.09 -9.76 2.99
N GLN A 288 1.09 -10.54 3.35
CA GLN A 288 1.01 -11.55 4.40
C GLN A 288 2.17 -11.36 5.40
N ALA A 289 1.83 -11.21 6.66
CA ALA A 289 2.75 -11.29 7.78
C ALA A 289 2.04 -12.06 8.91
N GLN A 290 1.89 -13.37 8.73
CA GLN A 290 1.24 -14.20 9.76
C GLN A 290 2.14 -14.36 10.98
N THR A 291 1.54 -14.54 12.16
CA THR A 291 2.30 -14.87 13.36
C THR A 291 3.00 -16.22 13.20
N VAL A 292 4.28 -16.27 13.57
CA VAL A 292 5.06 -17.52 13.62
C VAL A 292 5.55 -17.72 15.04
N GLN A 293 5.12 -18.82 15.66
CA GLN A 293 5.37 -19.14 17.07
C GLN A 293 4.81 -18.04 17.99
N ASN A 294 5.67 -17.12 18.47
CA ASN A 294 5.33 -16.00 19.35
C ASN A 294 5.78 -14.64 18.77
N LYS A 295 6.12 -14.59 17.48
CA LYS A 295 6.47 -13.35 16.79
C LYS A 295 5.26 -12.89 15.99
N ASN A 296 4.55 -11.91 16.53
CA ASN A 296 3.39 -11.31 15.89
C ASN A 296 3.85 -10.60 14.60
N GLY A 297 3.11 -10.82 13.51
CA GLY A 297 3.36 -10.07 12.29
C GLY A 297 2.83 -8.64 12.38
N THR A 298 3.47 -7.72 11.66
CA THR A 298 3.05 -6.32 11.59
C THR A 298 2.98 -5.87 10.14
N ILE A 299 1.88 -5.23 9.74
CA ILE A 299 1.70 -4.68 8.40
C ILE A 299 1.31 -3.21 8.52
N LYS A 300 2.05 -2.33 7.86
CA LYS A 300 1.80 -0.88 7.88
C LYS A 300 1.77 -0.31 6.47
N LEU A 301 0.67 0.33 6.09
CA LEU A 301 0.50 1.09 4.86
C LEU A 301 0.32 2.57 5.22
N LEU A 302 1.35 3.38 4.98
CA LEU A 302 1.46 4.75 5.48
C LEU A 302 1.59 5.74 4.31
N GLY A 303 0.61 6.62 4.15
CA GLY A 303 0.69 7.80 3.29
C GLY A 303 0.89 9.07 4.11
N GLY A 304 1.22 10.16 3.43
CA GLY A 304 1.35 11.47 4.08
C GLY A 304 0.03 11.94 4.69
N MET A 305 0.08 12.44 5.92
CA MET A 305 -1.11 12.91 6.66
C MET A 305 -1.63 14.28 6.22
N GLU A 306 -1.01 14.93 5.23
CA GLU A 306 -1.50 16.21 4.68
C GLU A 306 -2.37 16.01 3.44
N SER A 307 -1.88 15.20 2.48
CA SER A 307 -2.48 15.01 1.15
C SER A 307 -2.41 13.57 0.61
N GLY A 308 -1.89 12.64 1.42
CA GLY A 308 -1.66 11.26 1.01
C GLY A 308 -2.93 10.43 0.96
N THR A 309 -2.94 9.43 0.08
CA THR A 309 -4.02 8.44 0.01
C THR A 309 -3.49 7.02 0.22
N VAL A 310 -4.14 6.24 1.05
CA VAL A 310 -3.94 4.78 1.13
C VAL A 310 -5.17 4.10 0.55
N ASN A 311 -4.98 3.31 -0.51
CA ASN A 311 -6.03 2.50 -1.13
C ASN A 311 -5.83 1.02 -0.77
N VAL A 312 -6.78 0.48 -0.03
CA VAL A 312 -6.75 -0.89 0.51
C VAL A 312 -7.68 -1.78 -0.31
N GLY A 313 -7.11 -2.61 -1.18
CA GLY A 313 -7.80 -3.72 -1.85
C GLY A 313 -7.04 -5.03 -1.64
N GLY A 314 -7.50 -6.11 -2.29
CA GLY A 314 -6.82 -7.40 -2.21
C GLY A 314 -6.84 -8.03 -0.81
N LEU A 315 -5.78 -8.78 -0.46
CA LEU A 315 -5.64 -9.44 0.84
C LEU A 315 -4.55 -8.76 1.69
N ILE A 316 -4.87 -8.47 2.95
CA ILE A 316 -3.91 -8.11 3.99
C ILE A 316 -4.11 -9.07 5.18
N ASP A 317 -3.13 -9.94 5.40
CA ASP A 317 -3.21 -11.05 6.35
C ASP A 317 -2.12 -10.94 7.43
N GLY A 318 -2.55 -10.52 8.62
CA GLY A 318 -1.78 -10.54 9.86
C GLY A 318 -2.26 -11.61 10.83
N SER A 319 -2.89 -12.70 10.36
CA SER A 319 -3.49 -13.72 11.22
C SER A 319 -2.46 -14.65 11.90
N ALA A 320 -2.94 -15.44 12.86
CA ALA A 320 -2.17 -16.44 13.61
C ALA A 320 -2.83 -17.82 13.51
N PRO A 321 -2.80 -18.47 12.32
CA PRO A 321 -3.48 -19.74 12.10
C PRO A 321 -2.81 -20.92 12.82
N ASN A 322 -1.50 -20.82 13.07
CA ASN A 322 -0.67 -21.90 13.62
C ASN A 322 -0.30 -21.68 15.11
N GLY A 323 -1.05 -20.83 15.82
CA GLY A 323 -0.80 -20.48 17.22
C GLY A 323 -0.25 -19.05 17.41
N GLY A 324 -0.31 -18.57 18.66
CA GLY A 324 -0.01 -17.18 19.02
C GLY A 324 -1.21 -16.25 18.86
N ASN A 325 -0.98 -14.95 19.08
CA ASN A 325 -1.97 -13.90 18.88
C ASN A 325 -1.93 -13.38 17.44
N GLY A 326 -3.05 -12.82 16.99
CA GLY A 326 -3.12 -12.09 15.75
C GLY A 326 -2.18 -10.89 15.76
N GLY A 327 -1.67 -10.55 14.58
CA GLY A 327 -0.78 -9.44 14.33
C GLY A 327 -1.47 -8.08 14.34
N PHE A 328 -0.70 -7.06 14.00
CA PHE A 328 -1.17 -5.67 13.92
C PHE A 328 -1.16 -5.19 12.47
N ILE A 329 -2.27 -4.57 12.05
CA ILE A 329 -2.40 -3.95 10.73
C ILE A 329 -2.70 -2.47 10.91
N GLU A 330 -1.98 -1.61 10.21
CA GLU A 330 -2.16 -0.16 10.22
C GLU A 330 -2.31 0.38 8.80
N THR A 331 -3.32 1.20 8.57
CA THR A 331 -3.55 1.93 7.32
C THR A 331 -3.78 3.40 7.66
N SER A 332 -2.80 4.26 7.36
CA SER A 332 -2.76 5.65 7.84
C SER A 332 -2.39 6.60 6.71
N ALA A 333 -3.17 7.65 6.47
CA ALA A 333 -2.91 8.69 5.46
C ALA A 333 -3.91 9.84 5.62
N ALA A 334 -3.77 10.94 4.89
CA ALA A 334 -4.83 11.97 4.88
C ALA A 334 -6.21 11.38 4.53
N ARG A 335 -6.24 10.49 3.53
CA ARG A 335 -7.42 9.69 3.16
C ARG A 335 -7.09 8.21 3.09
N VAL A 336 -7.89 7.38 3.74
CA VAL A 336 -7.84 5.92 3.59
C VAL A 336 -9.12 5.45 2.89
N THR A 337 -8.99 4.71 1.79
CA THR A 337 -10.12 4.13 1.05
C THR A 337 -10.00 2.61 1.04
N VAL A 338 -11.06 1.92 1.43
CA VAL A 338 -11.13 0.45 1.49
C VAL A 338 -12.08 -0.04 0.40
N ALA A 339 -11.53 -0.81 -0.53
CA ALA A 339 -12.28 -1.36 -1.65
C ALA A 339 -13.22 -2.48 -1.20
N ASN A 340 -14.32 -2.67 -1.93
CA ASN A 340 -15.32 -3.72 -1.62
C ASN A 340 -14.74 -5.15 -1.66
N ASN A 341 -13.66 -5.36 -2.42
CA ASN A 341 -12.98 -6.66 -2.51
C ASN A 341 -11.86 -6.83 -1.47
N ALA A 342 -11.64 -5.85 -0.59
CA ALA A 342 -10.60 -5.92 0.42
C ALA A 342 -10.93 -7.03 1.45
N ARG A 343 -9.93 -7.86 1.74
CA ARG A 343 -9.96 -8.89 2.77
C ARG A 343 -8.85 -8.58 3.75
N ILE A 344 -9.23 -8.23 4.99
CA ILE A 344 -8.30 -7.95 6.07
C ILE A 344 -8.54 -8.98 7.17
N THR A 345 -7.48 -9.62 7.66
CA THR A 345 -7.59 -10.57 8.76
C THR A 345 -6.43 -10.45 9.76
N THR A 346 -6.78 -10.38 11.05
CA THR A 346 -5.91 -10.48 12.21
C THR A 346 -6.35 -11.62 13.13
N ALA A 347 -7.14 -12.56 12.60
CA ALA A 347 -7.71 -13.65 13.40
C ALA A 347 -6.63 -14.54 14.01
N ALA A 348 -6.88 -15.08 15.20
CA ALA A 348 -6.02 -16.07 15.84
C ALA A 348 -6.82 -17.34 16.15
N ALA A 349 -6.24 -18.50 15.85
CA ALA A 349 -6.91 -19.78 16.09
C ALA A 349 -6.90 -20.20 17.57
N GLN A 350 -5.85 -19.85 18.31
CA GLN A 350 -5.62 -20.26 19.71
C GLN A 350 -5.31 -19.08 20.65
N GLY A 351 -5.25 -17.86 20.12
CA GLY A 351 -4.89 -16.65 20.86
C GLY A 351 -5.92 -15.54 20.70
N MET A 352 -5.57 -14.34 21.13
CA MET A 352 -6.39 -13.16 20.91
C MET A 352 -6.30 -12.74 19.44
N SER A 353 -7.43 -12.36 18.86
CA SER A 353 -7.42 -11.70 17.55
C SER A 353 -6.69 -10.36 17.67
N GLY A 354 -5.91 -10.03 16.65
CA GLY A 354 -5.18 -8.76 16.59
C GLY A 354 -6.08 -7.60 16.18
N THR A 355 -5.48 -6.44 15.95
CA THR A 355 -6.22 -5.20 15.65
C THR A 355 -5.85 -4.66 14.27
N TRP A 356 -6.85 -4.14 13.58
CA TRP A 356 -6.66 -3.28 12.41
C TRP A 356 -6.95 -1.82 12.80
N LEU A 357 -5.92 -0.98 12.74
CA LEU A 357 -6.00 0.46 12.92
C LEU A 357 -6.14 1.17 11.56
N ILE A 358 -7.15 2.03 11.45
CA ILE A 358 -7.35 2.94 10.33
C ILE A 358 -7.19 4.35 10.87
N ASP A 359 -6.24 5.12 10.33
CA ASP A 359 -5.90 6.45 10.82
C ASP A 359 -5.95 7.54 9.73
N PRO A 360 -7.14 8.11 9.42
CA PRO A 360 -7.31 9.19 8.46
C PRO A 360 -7.53 10.56 9.12
N GLN A 361 -7.69 11.61 8.31
CA GLN A 361 -8.15 12.92 8.79
C GLN A 361 -9.64 12.93 9.16
N ASP A 362 -10.45 12.31 8.31
CA ASP A 362 -11.89 12.11 8.47
C ASP A 362 -12.24 10.70 7.97
N PHE A 363 -13.33 10.13 8.48
CA PHE A 363 -13.79 8.81 8.03
C PHE A 363 -15.30 8.74 7.85
N THR A 364 -15.75 8.17 6.75
CA THR A 364 -17.16 7.94 6.45
C THR A 364 -17.38 6.48 6.04
N VAL A 365 -18.23 5.79 6.77
CA VAL A 365 -18.80 4.50 6.40
C VAL A 365 -20.04 4.75 5.55
N GLY A 366 -19.95 4.46 4.25
CA GLY A 366 -21.00 4.66 3.27
C GLY A 366 -20.59 4.22 1.86
N SER A 367 -21.53 4.26 0.91
CA SER A 367 -21.31 3.88 -0.50
C SER A 367 -21.23 5.07 -1.47
N GLY A 368 -21.16 6.30 -0.96
CA GLY A 368 -20.90 7.48 -1.77
C GLY A 368 -19.50 7.43 -2.41
N ALA A 369 -19.33 8.11 -3.55
CA ALA A 369 -18.07 8.09 -4.29
C ALA A 369 -16.85 8.63 -3.50
N THR A 370 -17.10 9.42 -2.46
CA THR A 370 -16.08 9.99 -1.58
C THR A 370 -15.94 9.24 -0.26
N ASP A 371 -16.82 8.28 0.03
CA ASP A 371 -16.82 7.55 1.28
C ASP A 371 -15.62 6.59 1.35
N ASN A 372 -15.26 6.19 2.57
CA ASN A 372 -14.03 5.47 2.83
C ASN A 372 -14.21 3.95 2.77
N ILE A 373 -15.36 3.44 3.20
CA ILE A 373 -15.69 2.00 3.23
C ILE A 373 -17.21 1.82 3.24
N SER A 374 -17.74 0.84 2.50
CA SER A 374 -19.17 0.53 2.58
C SER A 374 -19.54 -0.14 3.91
N GLY A 375 -20.78 0.04 4.37
CA GLY A 375 -21.27 -0.63 5.58
C GLY A 375 -21.20 -2.15 5.47
N SER A 376 -21.47 -2.69 4.27
CA SER A 376 -21.39 -4.13 3.97
C SER A 376 -19.96 -4.69 4.02
N THR A 377 -18.97 -3.93 3.57
CA THR A 377 -17.55 -4.31 3.63
C THR A 377 -17.07 -4.30 5.08
N LEU A 378 -17.36 -3.23 5.83
CA LEU A 378 -16.99 -3.15 7.25
C LEU A 378 -17.64 -4.28 8.07
N SER A 379 -18.92 -4.57 7.81
CA SER A 379 -19.67 -5.69 8.40
C SER A 379 -18.96 -7.03 8.21
N THR A 380 -18.50 -7.31 6.99
CA THR A 380 -17.77 -8.55 6.66
C THR A 380 -16.44 -8.63 7.39
N LEU A 381 -15.71 -7.51 7.47
CA LEU A 381 -14.41 -7.47 8.12
C LEU A 381 -14.51 -7.63 9.64
N LEU A 382 -15.56 -7.11 10.28
CA LEU A 382 -15.77 -7.22 11.72
C LEU A 382 -16.10 -8.64 12.20
N VAL A 383 -16.44 -9.59 11.32
CA VAL A 383 -16.69 -10.99 11.70
C VAL A 383 -15.45 -11.64 12.36
N THR A 384 -14.26 -11.28 11.89
CA THR A 384 -12.99 -11.88 12.34
C THR A 384 -11.95 -10.89 12.84
N ASN A 385 -12.27 -9.58 12.86
CA ASN A 385 -11.32 -8.53 13.18
C ASN A 385 -11.90 -7.52 14.17
N SER A 386 -11.08 -7.08 15.12
CA SER A 386 -11.34 -5.83 15.83
C SER A 386 -10.80 -4.68 14.99
N VAL A 387 -11.65 -3.68 14.72
CA VAL A 387 -11.33 -2.53 13.87
C VAL A 387 -11.38 -1.26 14.71
N THR A 388 -10.28 -0.53 14.72
CA THR A 388 -10.19 0.80 15.32
C THR A 388 -10.07 1.83 14.20
N ILE A 389 -11.06 2.70 14.07
CA ILE A 389 -11.00 3.88 13.22
C ILE A 389 -10.69 5.06 14.13
N ARG A 390 -9.52 5.66 13.95
CA ARG A 390 -9.07 6.82 14.71
C ARG A 390 -8.84 7.97 13.75
N THR A 391 -9.45 9.13 13.94
CA THR A 391 -9.03 10.32 13.18
C THR A 391 -7.85 10.98 13.90
N ALA A 392 -6.81 11.38 13.17
CA ALA A 392 -5.56 11.86 13.76
C ALA A 392 -5.60 13.30 14.32
N THR A 393 -4.77 13.53 15.34
CA THR A 393 -3.99 14.76 15.54
C THR A 393 -2.51 14.39 15.70
N GLY A 394 -1.81 14.12 14.60
CA GLY A 394 -0.37 13.79 14.63
C GLY A 394 -0.03 12.38 15.18
N PRO A 395 1.27 12.01 15.23
CA PRO A 395 1.72 10.63 15.40
C PRO A 395 1.43 10.08 16.81
N ASP A 396 1.07 8.81 16.82
CA ASP A 396 0.36 8.08 17.87
C ASP A 396 1.22 7.63 19.07
N THR A 397 0.72 7.86 20.29
CA THR A 397 0.92 6.95 21.44
C THR A 397 -0.43 6.70 22.13
N ILE A 398 -1.26 5.82 21.57
CA ILE A 398 -2.41 5.23 22.26
C ILE A 398 -1.92 4.03 23.09
N THR A 399 -1.96 4.16 24.40
CA THR A 399 -2.00 3.02 25.34
C THR A 399 -3.44 2.51 25.40
N ALA A 400 -3.65 1.21 25.18
CA ALA A 400 -4.97 0.58 25.32
C ALA A 400 -5.52 0.77 26.75
N GLY A 401 -6.78 1.19 26.88
CA GLY A 401 -7.47 1.33 28.17
C GLY A 401 -7.44 2.73 28.79
N THR A 402 -6.80 3.71 28.17
CA THR A 402 -6.93 5.13 28.56
C THR A 402 -7.86 5.87 27.59
N PRO A 403 -8.93 6.52 28.07
CA PRO A 403 -9.69 7.46 27.25
C PRO A 403 -8.74 8.50 26.65
N PRO A 404 -8.90 8.89 25.37
CA PRO A 404 -8.05 9.90 24.75
C PRO A 404 -8.18 11.22 25.51
N VAL A 405 -7.18 11.55 26.33
CA VAL A 405 -7.12 12.80 27.08
C VAL A 405 -6.35 13.87 26.31
N SER A 406 -7.12 14.86 25.86
CA SER A 406 -6.79 16.29 25.76
C SER A 406 -5.36 16.69 25.31
N ASN A 407 -5.14 16.77 24.00
CA ASN A 407 -4.54 17.99 23.43
C ASN A 407 -5.32 18.38 22.16
N ARG A 408 -6.17 19.40 22.33
CA ARG A 408 -7.21 19.84 21.40
C ARG A 408 -6.62 20.96 20.53
N TYR A 409 -6.77 20.84 19.20
CA TYR A 409 -6.42 21.86 18.19
C TYR A 409 -4.93 22.00 17.79
N THR A 410 -4.43 21.04 17.02
CA THR A 410 -3.57 21.42 15.89
C THR A 410 -4.36 21.17 14.61
N ALA A 411 -4.34 22.14 13.69
CA ALA A 411 -5.11 22.12 12.45
C ALA A 411 -4.58 21.01 11.53
N THR A 412 -5.07 19.80 11.73
CA THR A 412 -4.97 18.76 10.71
C THR A 412 -5.93 19.17 9.58
N PRO A 413 -5.57 19.05 8.29
CA PRO A 413 -6.58 19.17 7.24
C PRO A 413 -7.72 18.18 7.53
N GLY A 414 -8.97 18.52 7.22
CA GLY A 414 -10.14 17.73 7.61
C GLY A 414 -10.85 18.22 8.89
N ASN A 415 -12.04 17.68 9.14
CA ASN A 415 -12.88 18.06 10.28
C ASN A 415 -12.55 17.27 11.56
N GLY A 416 -11.94 16.10 11.43
CA GLY A 416 -11.69 15.17 12.53
C GLY A 416 -12.93 14.35 12.91
N ASP A 417 -13.86 14.14 11.97
CA ASP A 417 -15.13 13.46 12.22
C ASP A 417 -15.11 12.01 11.74
N ILE A 418 -15.92 11.18 12.40
CA ILE A 418 -16.29 9.85 11.93
C ILE A 418 -17.80 9.78 11.71
N ASN A 419 -18.24 9.41 10.50
CA ASN A 419 -19.64 9.29 10.12
C ASN A 419 -19.99 7.84 9.76
N VAL A 420 -21.05 7.29 10.35
CA VAL A 420 -21.61 5.99 9.99
C VAL A 420 -22.93 6.22 9.25
N ASN A 421 -22.86 6.33 7.93
CA ASN A 421 -23.99 6.66 7.05
C ASN A 421 -24.67 5.42 6.45
N GLU A 422 -24.05 4.25 6.55
CA GLU A 422 -24.65 2.97 6.19
C GLU A 422 -24.70 1.99 7.36
N ALA A 423 -25.61 1.02 7.28
CA ALA A 423 -25.77 0.04 8.32
C ALA A 423 -24.53 -0.88 8.42
N VAL A 424 -24.12 -1.17 9.66
CA VAL A 424 -23.03 -2.09 9.97
C VAL A 424 -23.58 -3.20 10.84
N SER A 425 -23.50 -4.45 10.37
CA SER A 425 -23.98 -5.60 11.13
C SER A 425 -23.04 -6.79 11.04
N TRP A 426 -22.67 -7.36 12.19
CA TRP A 426 -21.78 -8.52 12.23
C TRP A 426 -22.13 -9.48 13.36
N THR A 427 -21.74 -10.75 13.17
CA THR A 427 -21.69 -11.77 14.22
C THR A 427 -20.26 -12.23 14.33
N ALA A 428 -19.60 -12.00 15.46
CA ALA A 428 -18.23 -12.44 15.67
C ALA A 428 -18.17 -13.97 15.75
N SER A 429 -17.24 -14.61 15.04
CA SER A 429 -17.24 -16.07 14.88
C SER A 429 -16.40 -16.83 15.90
N THR A 430 -15.21 -16.33 16.28
CA THR A 430 -14.23 -17.08 17.10
C THR A 430 -13.97 -16.45 18.46
N SER A 431 -13.98 -15.13 18.55
CA SER A 431 -13.81 -14.35 19.77
C SER A 431 -14.53 -13.02 19.60
N PRO A 432 -14.95 -12.35 20.69
CA PRO A 432 -15.60 -11.07 20.55
C PRO A 432 -14.75 -10.06 19.78
N THR A 433 -15.33 -9.45 18.76
CA THR A 433 -14.70 -8.39 17.96
C THR A 433 -15.30 -7.04 18.33
N THR A 434 -14.50 -5.99 18.24
CA THR A 434 -14.93 -4.63 18.59
C THR A 434 -14.77 -3.69 17.40
N LEU A 435 -15.82 -2.92 17.11
CA LEU A 435 -15.73 -1.70 16.30
C LEU A 435 -15.49 -0.53 17.24
N THR A 436 -14.32 0.09 17.14
CA THR A 436 -13.92 1.25 17.94
C THR A 436 -13.79 2.48 17.04
N LEU A 437 -14.53 3.52 17.34
CA LEU A 437 -14.48 4.82 16.67
C LEU A 437 -13.87 5.85 17.62
N ILE A 438 -12.78 6.51 17.21
CA ILE A 438 -12.09 7.53 17.99
C ILE A 438 -11.96 8.78 17.13
N ALA A 439 -12.87 9.75 17.33
CA ALA A 439 -12.87 10.98 16.56
C ALA A 439 -12.21 12.15 17.32
N VAL A 440 -11.53 13.05 16.60
CA VAL A 440 -11.03 14.30 17.20
C VAL A 440 -12.19 15.22 17.53
N ARG A 441 -13.18 15.26 16.65
CA ARG A 441 -14.36 16.11 16.77
C ARG A 441 -15.58 15.25 17.09
N ASP A 442 -16.34 14.79 16.10
CA ASP A 442 -17.59 14.07 16.36
C ASP A 442 -17.60 12.64 15.85
N VAL A 443 -18.37 11.80 16.53
CA VAL A 443 -18.83 10.51 15.99
C VAL A 443 -20.33 10.61 15.71
N ASN A 444 -20.72 10.46 14.44
CA ASN A 444 -22.12 10.53 14.01
C ASN A 444 -22.60 9.16 13.53
N VAL A 445 -23.52 8.54 14.28
CA VAL A 445 -24.15 7.26 13.93
C VAL A 445 -25.49 7.54 13.26
N ASN A 446 -25.49 7.63 11.92
CA ASN A 446 -26.64 8.00 11.10
C ASN A 446 -27.40 6.80 10.51
N SER A 447 -26.84 5.60 10.68
CA SER A 447 -27.39 4.32 10.23
C SER A 447 -27.14 3.23 11.28
N ALA A 448 -27.92 2.15 11.20
CA ALA A 448 -28.00 1.17 12.27
C ALA A 448 -26.68 0.40 12.48
N ILE A 449 -26.35 0.12 13.73
CA ILE A 449 -25.23 -0.74 14.13
C ILE A 449 -25.80 -1.96 14.85
N THR A 450 -25.43 -3.17 14.44
CA THR A 450 -25.94 -4.43 15.05
C THR A 450 -24.82 -5.45 15.22
N ALA A 451 -24.46 -5.78 16.45
CA ALA A 451 -23.40 -6.75 16.74
C ALA A 451 -23.94 -7.96 17.52
N THR A 452 -23.52 -9.17 17.16
CA THR A 452 -23.69 -10.37 17.98
C THR A 452 -22.33 -10.92 18.38
N ASN A 453 -22.13 -11.19 19.67
CA ASN A 453 -20.83 -11.47 20.27
C ASN A 453 -19.80 -10.37 19.94
N GLY A 454 -20.23 -9.12 19.78
CA GLY A 454 -19.36 -8.02 19.36
C GLY A 454 -19.66 -6.73 20.10
N ASN A 455 -18.65 -5.88 20.24
CA ASN A 455 -18.75 -4.63 21.00
C ASN A 455 -18.73 -3.41 20.07
N PHE A 456 -19.37 -2.34 20.51
CA PHE A 456 -19.29 -1.04 19.84
C PHE A 456 -18.78 0.03 20.80
N VAL A 457 -17.75 0.75 20.38
CA VAL A 457 -17.15 1.83 21.15
C VAL A 457 -17.10 3.08 20.28
N ALA A 458 -17.61 4.20 20.81
CA ALA A 458 -17.49 5.51 20.21
C ALA A 458 -16.93 6.50 21.24
N CYS A 459 -15.75 7.03 20.97
CA CYS A 459 -15.09 8.05 21.77
C CYS A 459 -14.79 9.26 20.89
N CYS A 460 -14.99 10.48 21.41
CA CYS A 460 -14.65 11.67 20.65
C CYS A 460 -14.28 12.88 21.49
N GLY A 461 -13.55 13.83 20.89
CA GLY A 461 -13.19 15.08 21.56
C GLY A 461 -14.36 16.06 21.73
N ARG A 462 -15.38 16.01 20.86
CA ARG A 462 -16.58 16.86 20.90
C ARG A 462 -17.84 16.04 21.18
N ASP A 463 -18.62 15.64 20.18
CA ASP A 463 -19.93 15.01 20.44
C ASP A 463 -20.09 13.62 19.84
N VAL A 464 -20.74 12.71 20.59
CA VAL A 464 -21.28 11.47 20.04
C VAL A 464 -22.77 11.68 19.73
N ASN A 465 -23.14 11.59 18.46
CA ASN A 465 -24.51 11.77 18.00
C ASN A 465 -25.07 10.44 17.48
N VAL A 466 -26.04 9.86 18.20
CA VAL A 466 -26.72 8.62 17.83
C VAL A 466 -28.08 8.94 17.23
N ASN A 467 -28.15 8.86 15.90
CA ASN A 467 -29.33 9.17 15.07
C ASN A 467 -29.99 7.91 14.47
N ALA A 468 -29.47 6.73 14.81
CA ALA A 468 -29.98 5.44 14.36
C ALA A 468 -29.80 4.37 15.44
N LYS A 469 -30.53 3.25 15.31
CA LYS A 469 -30.52 2.15 16.29
C LYS A 469 -29.12 1.54 16.45
N ILE A 470 -28.71 1.31 17.70
CA ILE A 470 -27.52 0.51 18.04
C ILE A 470 -28.01 -0.70 18.83
N THR A 471 -27.58 -1.90 18.43
CA THR A 471 -27.97 -3.15 19.10
C THR A 471 -26.78 -4.08 19.26
N THR A 472 -26.59 -4.59 20.46
CA THR A 472 -25.63 -5.67 20.74
C THR A 472 -26.32 -6.85 21.41
N THR A 473 -25.90 -8.07 21.09
CA THR A 473 -26.27 -9.30 21.79
C THR A 473 -24.99 -10.00 22.21
N ASN A 474 -24.86 -10.37 23.49
CA ASN A 474 -23.60 -10.85 24.09
C ASN A 474 -22.43 -9.87 23.85
N GLY A 475 -22.69 -8.57 23.95
CA GLY A 475 -21.72 -7.53 23.62
C GLY A 475 -22.08 -6.20 24.27
N SER A 476 -21.08 -5.34 24.47
CA SER A 476 -21.24 -4.08 25.20
C SER A 476 -21.13 -2.85 24.29
N ILE A 477 -21.69 -1.75 24.77
CA ILE A 477 -21.69 -0.44 24.11
C ILE A 477 -21.04 0.58 25.04
N LEU A 478 -20.06 1.32 24.53
CA LEU A 478 -19.45 2.47 25.20
C LEU A 478 -19.58 3.72 24.33
N LEU A 479 -20.21 4.76 24.86
CA LEU A 479 -20.29 6.08 24.22
C LEU A 479 -19.63 7.13 25.12
N SER A 480 -18.62 7.82 24.62
CA SER A 480 -17.87 8.82 25.39
C SER A 480 -17.65 10.11 24.59
N GLY A 481 -18.33 11.18 24.99
CA GLY A 481 -18.21 12.51 24.39
C GLY A 481 -17.38 13.47 25.23
N GLY A 482 -16.36 14.09 24.63
CA GLY A 482 -15.60 15.18 25.27
C GLY A 482 -16.39 16.47 25.49
N ARG A 483 -17.63 16.54 24.96
CA ARG A 483 -18.66 17.52 25.29
C ARG A 483 -19.97 16.80 25.57
N ASP A 484 -20.73 16.40 24.54
CA ASP A 484 -22.04 15.78 24.74
C ASP A 484 -22.14 14.36 24.17
N VAL A 485 -23.05 13.57 24.73
CA VAL A 485 -23.58 12.37 24.08
C VAL A 485 -25.07 12.56 23.86
N THR A 486 -25.49 12.60 22.60
CA THR A 486 -26.90 12.78 22.22
C THR A 486 -27.45 11.51 21.59
N ILE A 487 -28.53 10.97 22.17
CA ILE A 487 -29.27 9.84 21.63
C ILE A 487 -30.66 10.34 21.26
N VAL A 488 -30.94 10.38 19.96
CA VAL A 488 -32.18 10.95 19.43
C VAL A 488 -33.14 9.84 19.03
N ARG A 489 -34.41 10.01 19.40
CA ARG A 489 -35.55 9.33 18.78
C ARG A 489 -36.32 10.35 17.94
N SER A 490 -35.91 10.59 16.69
CA SER A 490 -36.62 11.50 15.77
C SER A 490 -37.48 10.77 14.74
N GLY A 491 -38.68 10.35 15.15
CA GLY A 491 -39.73 9.90 14.21
C GLY A 491 -40.55 11.06 13.62
N ALA A 492 -40.03 12.29 13.57
CA ALA A 492 -40.84 13.48 13.32
C ALA A 492 -40.47 14.21 12.02
N THR A 493 -40.59 13.52 10.89
CA THR A 493 -41.20 14.15 9.70
C THR A 493 -42.31 13.23 9.22
N LEU A 494 -43.54 13.76 9.14
CA LEU A 494 -44.75 13.04 8.70
C LEU A 494 -44.68 12.52 7.24
N LEU A 495 -43.53 12.65 6.56
CA LEU A 495 -43.32 12.37 5.15
C LEU A 495 -42.14 11.43 4.86
N ALA A 496 -41.46 10.88 5.88
CA ALA A 496 -40.40 9.86 5.70
C ALA A 496 -40.44 8.81 6.84
N PRO A 497 -41.25 7.75 6.73
CA PRO A 497 -41.53 6.84 7.86
C PRO A 497 -40.40 5.87 8.28
N ASP A 498 -39.33 5.67 7.51
CA ASP A 498 -38.44 4.49 7.70
C ASP A 498 -36.95 4.80 7.90
N LYS A 499 -36.60 5.60 8.91
CA LYS A 499 -35.31 5.44 9.61
C LYS A 499 -35.58 4.94 11.03
N ASN A 500 -35.60 3.62 11.17
CA ASN A 500 -35.80 2.81 12.38
C ASN A 500 -35.19 3.40 13.67
N LEU A 501 -36.01 4.08 14.49
CA LEU A 501 -35.59 4.67 15.76
C LEU A 501 -36.21 3.95 16.95
N THR A 502 -35.43 3.05 17.57
CA THR A 502 -35.71 2.52 18.92
C THR A 502 -34.45 2.47 19.78
N GLY A 503 -33.64 3.53 19.73
CA GLY A 503 -32.58 3.78 20.71
C GLY A 503 -31.42 2.78 20.74
N ILE A 504 -30.82 2.63 21.93
CA ILE A 504 -29.69 1.72 22.18
C ILE A 504 -30.21 0.49 22.93
N THR A 505 -29.80 -0.70 22.48
CA THR A 505 -30.19 -1.97 23.10
C THR A 505 -28.98 -2.85 23.28
N THR A 506 -28.80 -3.41 24.47
CA THR A 506 -27.94 -4.58 24.67
C THR A 506 -28.81 -5.76 25.10
N THR A 507 -28.30 -6.97 24.93
CA THR A 507 -28.82 -8.19 25.55
C THR A 507 -27.59 -8.95 26.01
N ASP A 508 -27.53 -9.30 27.30
CA ASP A 508 -26.36 -9.95 27.91
C ASP A 508 -25.06 -9.15 27.72
N GLY A 509 -25.14 -7.83 27.95
CA GLY A 509 -24.00 -6.91 27.85
C GLY A 509 -24.25 -5.56 28.54
N ASN A 510 -23.22 -4.71 28.59
CA ASN A 510 -23.28 -3.45 29.32
C ASN A 510 -23.45 -2.24 28.40
N ILE A 511 -24.07 -1.18 28.92
CA ILE A 511 -24.06 0.16 28.31
C ILE A 511 -23.33 1.10 29.26
N GLU A 512 -22.31 1.77 28.74
CA GLU A 512 -21.63 2.87 29.41
C GLU A 512 -21.76 4.13 28.56
N ILE A 513 -22.22 5.23 29.19
CA ILE A 513 -22.37 6.53 28.55
C ILE A 513 -21.67 7.57 29.43
N CYS A 514 -20.69 8.26 28.85
CA CYS A 514 -19.94 9.32 29.51
C CYS A 514 -19.98 10.59 28.65
N ALA A 515 -20.23 11.73 29.28
CA ALA A 515 -20.11 13.03 28.65
C ALA A 515 -19.45 14.00 29.62
N ALA A 516 -18.57 14.86 29.11
CA ALA A 516 -17.96 15.91 29.94
C ALA A 516 -18.94 17.04 30.28
N ARG A 517 -19.99 17.21 29.46
CA ARG A 517 -21.05 18.20 29.65
C ARG A 517 -22.41 17.53 29.80
N ASP A 518 -23.08 17.14 28.72
CA ASP A 518 -24.45 16.64 28.77
C ASP A 518 -24.63 15.24 28.17
N VAL A 519 -25.45 14.41 28.83
CA VAL A 519 -26.06 13.22 28.21
C VAL A 519 -27.49 13.56 27.85
N ILE A 520 -27.76 13.72 26.56
CA ILE A 520 -29.06 14.16 26.03
C ILE A 520 -29.83 12.96 25.50
N LEU A 521 -30.87 12.57 26.21
CA LEU A 521 -31.81 11.52 25.82
C LEU A 521 -33.07 12.15 25.22
N ASN A 522 -33.07 12.37 23.92
CA ASN A 522 -34.20 13.03 23.24
C ASN A 522 -35.27 12.00 22.85
N ASN A 523 -36.21 11.79 23.77
CA ASN A 523 -37.41 10.97 23.58
C ASN A 523 -38.61 11.90 23.37
N ALA A 524 -39.12 12.01 22.13
CA ALA A 524 -40.45 12.56 21.94
C ALA A 524 -41.44 11.65 22.69
N PHE A 525 -41.99 12.12 23.82
CA PHE A 525 -42.80 11.31 24.74
C PHE A 525 -44.03 10.77 24.00
N ASN A 526 -43.98 9.49 23.61
CA ASN A 526 -45.10 8.75 23.05
C ASN A 526 -45.19 7.40 23.78
N PRO A 527 -46.23 7.19 24.61
CA PRO A 527 -46.35 6.03 25.49
C PRO A 527 -46.51 4.69 24.75
N GLY A 528 -46.67 4.69 23.42
CA GLY A 528 -46.68 3.48 22.59
C GLY A 528 -45.32 3.06 22.01
N LEU A 529 -44.24 3.81 22.27
CA LEU A 529 -42.91 3.51 21.74
C LEU A 529 -42.07 2.69 22.75
N ALA A 530 -41.20 1.82 22.24
CA ALA A 530 -40.24 1.05 23.05
C ALA A 530 -39.38 1.97 23.96
N PRO A 531 -38.65 1.46 24.97
CA PRO A 531 -37.68 2.28 25.71
C PRO A 531 -36.55 2.84 24.81
N LEU A 532 -35.97 4.00 25.16
CA LEU A 532 -34.82 4.57 24.42
C LEU A 532 -33.51 3.83 24.73
N ILE A 533 -33.43 3.25 25.92
CA ILE A 533 -32.33 2.40 26.36
C ILE A 533 -32.96 1.10 26.86
N THR A 534 -32.48 -0.03 26.36
CA THR A 534 -32.90 -1.38 26.79
C THR A 534 -31.66 -2.20 27.10
N LEU A 535 -31.70 -2.95 28.21
CA LEU A 535 -30.62 -3.81 28.70
C LEU A 535 -31.08 -5.27 28.74
#